data_AF-A0A2N9EV48-F1
#
_entry.id   AF-A0A2N9EV48-F1
#
_cell.length_a   1.000
_cell.length_b   1.000
_cell.length_c   1.000
_cell.angle_alpha   90.00
_cell.angle_beta   90.00
_cell.angle_gamma   90.00
#
_symmetry.space_group_name_H-M   'P 1'
#
loop_
_entity.id
_entity.type
_entity.pdbx_description
1 polymer ?
#
loop_
_entity_poly.entity_id
_entity_poly.type
_entity_poly.pdbx_seq_one_letter_code
_entity_poly.pdbx_strand_id
1 'polypeptide(L)'
;MLKKTVRALYSKENFPQYFTVADLGCSSGPNTLSPTYEMIDAIVGLCRETGHAPPELLVFLNDLPSNDFNTGFRSLPDFYNMLKKEKGDDLGPCFIAGMPGSFLWQALS
;
A
#
# COMPACT_ATOMS: atom_id res chain seq x y z
N MET A 1 -8.40 -11.47 -5.42
CA MET A 1 -9.51 -11.04 -4.52
C MET A 1 -9.49 -9.53 -4.35
N LEU A 2 -8.35 -8.97 -3.96
CA LEU A 2 -8.11 -7.54 -3.74
C LEU A 2 -8.56 -6.59 -4.88
N LYS A 3 -8.20 -6.87 -6.13
CA LYS A 3 -8.66 -6.07 -7.30
C LYS A 3 -10.18 -5.96 -7.40
N LYS A 4 -10.92 -7.02 -7.06
CA LYS A 4 -12.40 -7.01 -7.05
C LYS A 4 -12.92 -6.13 -5.93
N THR A 5 -12.30 -6.18 -4.75
CA THR A 5 -12.67 -5.33 -3.61
C THR A 5 -12.43 -3.85 -3.90
N VAL A 6 -11.26 -3.49 -4.43
CA VAL A 6 -10.95 -2.10 -4.81
C VAL A 6 -11.97 -1.57 -5.82
N ARG A 7 -12.31 -2.36 -6.85
CA ARG A 7 -13.36 -2.02 -7.82
C ARG A 7 -14.76 -1.92 -7.24
N ALA A 8 -15.06 -2.70 -6.20
CA ALA A 8 -16.37 -2.65 -5.54
C ALA A 8 -16.52 -1.40 -4.65
N LEU A 9 -15.41 -0.90 -4.10
CA LEU A 9 -15.39 0.28 -3.23
C LEU A 9 -15.26 1.59 -4.01
N TYR A 10 -14.55 1.58 -5.14
CA TYR A 10 -14.24 2.77 -5.91
C TYR A 10 -14.68 2.61 -7.37
N SER A 11 -15.42 3.61 -7.89
CA SER A 11 -15.88 3.69 -9.28
C SER A 11 -15.26 4.89 -9.99
N LYS A 12 -15.58 5.05 -11.28
CA LYS A 12 -15.15 6.20 -12.08
C LYS A 12 -15.66 7.54 -11.53
N GLU A 13 -16.81 7.56 -10.85
CA GLU A 13 -17.39 8.79 -10.31
C GLU A 13 -16.88 9.12 -8.90
N ASN A 14 -16.25 8.17 -8.21
CA ASN A 14 -15.88 8.28 -6.80
C ASN A 14 -14.47 7.77 -6.50
N PHE A 15 -13.51 8.16 -7.33
CA PHE A 15 -12.11 7.79 -7.13
C PHE A 15 -11.37 8.91 -6.37
N PRO A 16 -10.90 8.66 -5.13
CA PRO A 16 -10.25 9.69 -4.32
C PRO A 16 -8.85 10.01 -4.85
N GLN A 17 -8.40 11.25 -4.63
CA GLN A 17 -7.04 11.67 -4.94
C GLN A 17 -6.00 11.15 -3.94
N TYR A 18 -6.45 10.70 -2.76
CA TYR A 18 -5.61 10.23 -1.67
C TYR A 18 -6.11 8.88 -1.17
N PHE A 19 -5.22 7.90 -1.09
CA PHE A 19 -5.48 6.59 -0.52
C PHE A 19 -4.60 6.37 0.69
N THR A 20 -5.22 6.05 1.81
CA THR A 20 -4.52 5.54 2.99
C THR A 20 -4.81 4.05 3.13
N VAL A 21 -3.75 3.26 3.23
CA VAL A 21 -3.80 1.80 3.27
C VAL A 21 -3.03 1.33 4.50
N ALA A 22 -3.55 0.32 5.21
CA ALA A 22 -2.85 -0.30 6.32
C ALA A 22 -2.71 -1.81 6.08
N ASP A 23 -1.49 -2.30 6.20
CA ASP A 23 -1.17 -3.72 6.28
C ASP A 23 -1.06 -4.11 7.76
N LEU A 24 -2.06 -4.84 8.26
CA LEU A 24 -2.18 -5.20 9.68
C LEU A 24 -1.59 -6.60 9.90
N GLY A 25 -0.43 -6.65 10.58
CA GLY A 25 0.36 -7.87 10.75
C GLY A 25 1.35 -8.09 9.60
N CYS A 26 2.09 -7.04 9.23
CA CYS A 26 2.98 -7.05 8.05
C CYS A 26 4.17 -8.04 8.17
N SER A 27 4.46 -8.53 9.38
CA SER A 27 5.58 -9.42 9.70
C SER A 27 6.94 -8.84 9.30
N SER A 28 7.97 -9.68 9.35
CA SER A 28 9.34 -9.39 8.92
C SER A 28 9.81 -10.49 7.99
N GLY A 29 10.17 -10.14 6.75
CA GLY A 29 10.72 -11.11 5.80
C GLY A 29 10.71 -10.60 4.35
N PRO A 30 11.16 -11.43 3.41
CA PRO A 30 11.25 -11.04 2.00
C PRO A 30 9.90 -10.70 1.36
N ASN A 31 8.79 -11.15 1.98
CA ASN A 31 7.43 -10.95 1.49
C ASN A 31 6.66 -9.83 2.19
N THR A 32 7.27 -9.11 3.15
CA THR A 32 6.59 -8.06 3.93
C THR A 32 5.94 -6.99 3.04
N LEU A 33 6.52 -6.69 1.88
CA LEU A 33 6.01 -5.67 0.96
C LEU A 33 5.11 -6.22 -0.15
N SER A 34 4.95 -7.54 -0.26
CA SER A 34 4.13 -8.16 -1.30
C SER A 34 2.65 -7.78 -1.22
N PRO A 35 2.00 -7.76 -0.03
CA PRO A 35 0.62 -7.30 0.08
C PRO A 35 0.46 -5.83 -0.32
N THR A 36 1.42 -5.00 0.09
CA THR A 36 1.48 -3.58 -0.28
C THR A 36 1.59 -3.40 -1.80
N TYR A 37 2.44 -4.19 -2.47
CA TYR A 37 2.53 -4.18 -3.92
C TYR A 37 1.21 -4.53 -4.60
N GLU A 38 0.53 -5.60 -4.16
CA GLU A 38 -0.74 -6.01 -4.74
C GLU A 38 -1.82 -4.93 -4.59
N MET A 39 -1.84 -4.23 -3.45
CA MET A 39 -2.73 -3.09 -3.20
C MET A 39 -2.45 -1.94 -4.15
N ILE A 40 -1.19 -1.55 -4.31
CA ILE A 40 -0.78 -0.49 -5.24
C ILE A 40 -1.12 -0.89 -6.68
N ASP A 41 -0.83 -2.13 -7.09
CA ASP A 41 -1.16 -2.64 -8.43
C ASP A 41 -2.66 -2.62 -8.71
N ALA A 42 -3.49 -2.95 -7.70
CA ALA A 42 -4.94 -2.88 -7.83
C ALA A 42 -5.45 -1.44 -8.02
N ILE A 43 -4.92 -0.48 -7.26
CA ILE A 43 -5.31 0.94 -7.33
C ILE A 43 -4.85 1.54 -8.67
N VAL A 44 -3.58 1.36 -9.05
CA VAL A 44 -3.03 1.83 -10.32
C VAL A 44 -3.76 1.20 -11.51
N GLY A 45 -4.05 -0.10 -11.45
CA GLY A 45 -4.84 -0.79 -12.46
C GLY A 45 -6.23 -0.18 -12.63
N LEU A 46 -6.90 0.18 -11.52
CA LEU A 46 -8.19 0.85 -11.59
C LEU A 46 -8.08 2.26 -12.19
N CYS A 47 -7.03 3.02 -11.88
CA CYS A 47 -6.78 4.34 -12.49
C CYS A 47 -6.67 4.24 -14.00
N ARG A 48 -5.84 3.29 -14.49
CA ARG A 48 -5.64 3.02 -15.92
C ARG A 48 -6.95 2.67 -16.63
N GLU A 49 -7.79 1.85 -16.00
CA GLU A 49 -9.08 1.42 -16.56
C GLU A 49 -10.12 2.55 -16.64
N THR A 50 -10.10 3.46 -15.66
CA THR A 50 -11.11 4.52 -15.51
C THR A 50 -10.68 5.87 -16.10
N GLY A 51 -9.38 6.02 -16.40
CA GLY A 51 -8.78 7.25 -16.89
C GLY A 51 -8.53 8.28 -15.78
N HIS A 52 -8.45 7.85 -14.52
CA HIS A 52 -8.13 8.74 -13.41
C HIS A 52 -6.63 9.05 -13.34
N ALA A 53 -6.33 10.24 -12.82
CA ALA A 53 -4.97 10.59 -12.46
C ALA A 53 -4.47 9.65 -11.34
N PRO A 54 -3.18 9.30 -11.33
CA PRO A 54 -2.58 8.52 -10.25
C PRO A 54 -2.78 9.22 -8.89
N PRO A 55 -3.33 8.53 -7.88
CA PRO A 55 -3.54 9.13 -6.57
C PRO A 55 -2.25 9.15 -5.76
N GLU A 56 -2.23 9.97 -4.72
CA GLU A 56 -1.26 9.88 -3.65
C GLU A 56 -1.59 8.71 -2.71
N LEU A 57 -0.57 7.94 -2.36
CA LEU A 57 -0.65 6.71 -1.58
C LEU A 57 0.13 6.86 -0.28
N LEU A 58 -0.54 6.61 0.85
CA LEU A 58 0.08 6.48 2.16
C LEU A 58 -0.18 5.07 2.70
N VAL A 59 0.88 4.31 2.92
CA VAL A 59 0.82 2.92 3.39
C VAL A 59 1.39 2.83 4.80
N PHE A 60 0.62 2.25 5.71
CA PHE A 60 1.06 1.92 7.06
C PHE A 60 1.33 0.42 7.18
N LEU A 61 2.56 0.06 7.51
CA LEU A 61 2.94 -1.29 7.89
C LEU A 61 2.80 -1.41 9.40
N ASN A 62 1.77 -2.12 9.85
CA ASN A 62 1.51 -2.33 11.27
C ASN A 62 1.88 -3.75 11.68
N ASP A 63 2.54 -3.87 12.83
CA ASP A 63 2.76 -5.12 13.53
C ASP A 63 3.08 -4.81 15.01
N LEU A 64 3.18 -5.86 15.82
CA LEU A 64 3.61 -5.76 17.21
C LEU A 64 4.94 -5.02 17.32
N PRO A 65 5.20 -4.29 18.43
CA PRO A 65 6.47 -3.61 18.65
C PRO A 65 7.70 -4.53 18.62
N SER A 66 7.52 -5.84 18.79
CA SER A 66 8.57 -6.86 18.68
C SER A 66 8.96 -7.21 17.24
N ASN A 67 8.22 -6.73 16.24
CA ASN A 67 8.52 -6.97 14.83
C ASN A 67 9.79 -6.22 14.39
N ASP A 68 10.58 -6.83 13.51
CA ASP A 68 11.78 -6.22 12.95
C ASP A 68 11.46 -5.37 11.70
N PHE A 69 10.86 -4.20 11.94
CA PHE A 69 10.58 -3.22 10.88
C PHE A 69 11.83 -2.80 10.09
N ASN A 70 13.03 -2.89 10.69
CA ASN A 70 14.26 -2.50 10.01
C ASN A 70 14.54 -3.39 8.79
N THR A 71 14.23 -4.68 8.87
CA THR A 71 14.38 -5.60 7.74
C THR A 71 13.49 -5.14 6.57
N GLY A 72 12.22 -4.83 6.84
CA GLY A 72 11.31 -4.28 5.81
C GLY A 72 11.79 -2.93 5.26
N PHE A 73 12.24 -2.02 6.12
CA PHE A 73 12.71 -0.69 5.71
C PHE A 73 13.98 -0.74 4.86
N ARG A 74 14.88 -1.70 5.10
CA ARG A 74 16.06 -1.91 4.24
C ARG A 74 15.68 -2.32 2.82
N SER A 75 14.53 -2.95 2.62
CA SER A 75 14.02 -3.34 1.29
C SER A 75 13.23 -2.24 0.58
N LEU A 76 12.87 -1.14 1.26
CA LEU A 76 12.09 -0.06 0.66
C LEU A 76 12.76 0.59 -0.58
N PRO A 77 14.08 0.88 -0.60
CA PRO A 77 14.70 1.47 -1.78
C PRO A 77 14.53 0.61 -3.04
N ASP A 78 14.75 -0.70 -2.93
CA ASP A 78 14.59 -1.65 -4.04
C ASP A 78 13.12 -1.77 -4.45
N PHE A 79 12.22 -1.77 -3.46
CA PHE A 79 10.78 -1.77 -3.69
C PHE A 79 10.31 -0.54 -4.47
N TYR A 80 10.75 0.66 -4.09
CA TYR A 80 10.43 1.90 -4.81
C TYR A 80 11.00 1.90 -6.23
N ASN A 81 12.22 1.39 -6.42
CA ASN A 81 12.82 1.24 -7.74
C ASN A 81 12.01 0.30 -8.64
N MET A 82 11.56 -0.84 -8.09
CA MET A 82 10.69 -1.78 -8.78
C MET A 82 9.36 -1.15 -9.15
N LEU A 83 8.68 -0.48 -8.21
CA LEU A 83 7.42 0.22 -8.48
C LEU A 83 7.57 1.26 -9.60
N LYS A 84 8.62 2.09 -9.55
CA LYS A 84 8.90 3.09 -10.58
C LYS A 84 9.17 2.44 -11.94
N LYS A 85 9.90 1.33 -11.98
CA LYS A 85 10.19 0.60 -13.23
C LYS A 85 8.93 0.00 -13.86
N GLU A 86 8.02 -0.55 -13.04
CA GLU A 86 6.84 -1.27 -13.55
C GLU A 86 5.61 -0.39 -13.79
N LYS A 87 5.43 0.65 -12.98
CA LYS A 87 4.25 1.53 -13.04
C LYS A 87 4.56 2.85 -13.75
N GLY A 88 5.80 3.31 -13.75
CA GLY A 88 6.22 4.54 -14.43
C GLY A 88 5.43 5.76 -13.93
N ASP A 89 4.93 6.56 -14.88
CA ASP A 89 4.14 7.76 -14.60
C ASP A 89 2.74 7.47 -14.08
N ASP A 90 2.28 6.20 -14.14
CA ASP A 90 1.00 5.79 -13.55
C ASP A 90 1.06 5.61 -12.03
N LEU A 91 2.25 5.80 -11.43
CA LEU A 91 2.45 5.82 -9.98
C LEU A 91 2.50 7.26 -9.49
N GLY A 92 1.52 7.64 -8.67
CA GLY A 92 1.54 8.90 -7.94
C GLY A 92 2.54 8.86 -6.77
N PRO A 93 2.61 9.93 -5.95
CA PRO A 93 3.43 9.93 -4.75
C PRO A 93 3.06 8.76 -3.82
N CYS A 94 4.04 7.99 -3.34
CA CYS A 94 3.81 6.81 -2.51
C CYS A 94 4.72 6.84 -1.28
N PHE A 95 4.12 6.90 -0.10
CA PHE A 95 4.80 6.98 1.19
C PHE A 95 4.51 5.73 2.01
N ILE A 96 5.54 5.12 2.58
CA ILE A 96 5.41 3.93 3.44
C ILE A 96 5.94 4.29 4.82
N ALA A 97 5.15 4.02 5.86
CA ALA A 97 5.50 4.26 7.25
C ALA A 97 5.24 3.00 8.09
N GLY A 98 6.10 2.74 9.08
CA GLY A 98 5.87 1.68 10.05
C GLY A 98 5.11 2.20 11.26
N MET A 99 4.15 1.41 11.76
CA MET A 99 3.31 1.72 12.89
C MET A 99 3.41 0.58 13.92
N PRO A 100 4.40 0.61 14.85
CA PRO A 100 4.52 -0.41 15.88
C PRO A 100 3.35 -0.32 16.86
N GLY A 101 2.64 -1.43 17.06
CA GLY A 101 1.52 -1.52 17.98
C GLY A 101 0.57 -2.65 17.61
N SER A 102 -0.19 -3.12 18.59
CA SER A 102 -1.20 -4.14 18.32
C SER A 102 -2.44 -3.51 17.70
N PHE A 103 -2.84 -4.01 16.54
CA PHE A 103 -4.03 -3.56 15.80
C PHE A 103 -5.32 -3.69 16.62
N LEU A 104 -5.41 -4.66 17.55
CA LEU A 104 -6.59 -4.86 18.39
C LEU A 104 -6.86 -3.66 19.30
N TRP A 105 -5.80 -3.05 19.85
CA TRP A 105 -5.94 -1.88 20.70
C TRP A 105 -6.12 -0.60 19.88
N GLN A 106 -5.53 -0.53 18.68
CA GLN A 106 -5.65 0.62 17.76
C GLN A 106 -7.04 0.72 17.11
N ALA A 107 -7.72 -0.40 16.89
CA ALA A 107 -9.08 -0.39 16.33
C ALA A 107 -10.18 0.02 17.35
N LEU A 108 -9.83 0.14 18.63
CA LEU A 108 -10.75 0.47 19.72
C LEU A 108 -10.54 1.88 20.29
N SER A 109 -9.57 2.63 19.75
CA SER A 109 -9.24 4.02 20.10
C SER A 109 -9.70 4.99 19.01
#